data_AF-A0A7S2NBF5-F1
#
_entry.id   AF-A0A7S2NBF5-F1
#
_cell.length_a   1.000
_cell.length_b   1.000
_cell.length_c   1.000
_cell.angle_alpha   90.00
_cell.angle_beta   90.00
_cell.angle_gamma   90.00
#
_symmetry.space_group_name_H-M   'P 1'
#
loop_
_entity.id
_entity.type
_entity.pdbx_description
1 polymer ?
#
loop_
_entity_poly.entity_id
_entity_poly.type
_entity_poly.pdbx_seq_one_letter_code
_entity_poly.pdbx_strand_id
1 'polypeptide(L)'
;SETPPPVFDEPMLQPETQDMLMFVDGVNNITEAQARTAKAYIRDGSVSTACPPLRATLYIMAEGKTPEGLTADSPEYRSLFKREEMLASAWYRERLVAKQKQEVARLQRSIKALGDFLKNPAGAGDAARLGITGRLAAAEKQLAA
;
A
#
# COMPACT_ATOMS: atom_id res chain seq x y z
N SER A 1 -12.06 38.40 -31.27
CA SER A 1 -11.57 37.56 -30.17
C SER A 1 -12.51 36.38 -30.07
N GLU A 2 -12.19 35.25 -30.70
CA GLU A 2 -13.00 34.05 -30.57
C GLU A 2 -12.54 33.30 -29.33
N THR A 3 -13.33 33.42 -28.26
CA THR A 3 -13.18 32.58 -27.08
C THR A 3 -13.70 31.19 -27.48
N PRO A 4 -12.91 30.10 -27.34
CA PRO A 4 -13.41 28.77 -27.64
C PRO A 4 -14.63 28.48 -26.77
N PRO A 5 -15.69 27.85 -27.32
CA PRO A 5 -16.85 27.50 -26.53
C PRO A 5 -16.44 26.58 -25.37
N PRO A 6 -17.05 26.73 -24.19
CA PRO A 6 -16.72 25.90 -23.05
C PRO A 6 -16.96 24.43 -23.39
N VAL A 7 -15.96 23.59 -23.09
CA VAL A 7 -16.01 22.13 -23.34
C VAL A 7 -17.07 21.44 -22.46
N PHE A 8 -17.37 22.04 -21.31
CA PHE A 8 -18.39 21.61 -20.36
C PHE A 8 -19.29 22.79 -20.03
N ASP A 9 -20.60 22.59 -20.04
CA ASP A 9 -21.53 23.57 -19.53
C ASP A 9 -21.65 23.48 -17.99
N GLU A 10 -22.36 24.44 -17.39
CA GLU A 10 -22.47 24.53 -15.93
C GLU A 10 -23.06 23.24 -15.30
N PRO A 11 -24.14 22.64 -15.83
CA PRO A 11 -24.68 21.40 -15.27
C PRO A 11 -23.74 20.20 -15.37
N MET A 12 -22.83 20.16 -16.35
CA MET A 12 -21.79 19.13 -16.41
C MET A 12 -20.72 19.31 -15.33
N LEU A 13 -20.41 20.54 -14.95
CA LEU A 13 -19.46 20.86 -13.87
C LEU A 13 -20.11 20.73 -12.48
N GLN A 14 -21.40 21.03 -12.39
CA GLN A 14 -22.22 21.00 -11.17
C GLN A 14 -23.40 20.02 -11.35
N PRO A 15 -23.15 18.71 -11.38
CA PRO A 15 -24.19 17.70 -11.63
C PRO A 15 -25.35 17.75 -10.63
N GLU A 16 -25.15 18.27 -9.43
CA GLU A 16 -26.18 18.51 -8.42
C GLU A 16 -27.27 19.50 -8.86
N THR A 17 -26.99 20.34 -9.86
CA THR A 17 -27.98 21.29 -10.43
C THR A 17 -28.95 20.64 -11.39
N GLN A 18 -28.61 19.45 -11.92
CA GLN A 18 -29.49 18.69 -12.82
C GLN A 18 -30.64 18.03 -12.04
N ASP A 19 -30.31 17.38 -10.92
CA ASP A 19 -31.28 16.79 -9.99
C ASP A 19 -30.60 16.55 -8.63
N MET A 20 -30.96 17.35 -7.63
CA MET A 20 -30.41 17.27 -6.28
C MET A 20 -30.74 15.93 -5.58
N LEU A 21 -31.93 15.36 -5.82
CA LEU A 21 -32.32 14.09 -5.21
C LEU A 21 -31.49 12.95 -5.77
N MET A 22 -31.32 12.90 -7.10
CA MET A 22 -30.47 11.90 -7.74
C MET A 22 -29.00 12.05 -7.35
N PHE A 23 -28.51 13.28 -7.18
CA PHE A 23 -27.15 13.52 -6.68
C PHE A 23 -26.96 12.95 -5.27
N VAL A 24 -27.88 13.25 -4.34
CA VAL A 24 -27.85 12.73 -2.96
C VAL A 24 -27.94 11.21 -2.94
N ASP A 25 -28.84 10.61 -3.72
CA ASP A 25 -28.96 9.16 -3.85
C ASP A 25 -27.66 8.51 -4.37
N GLY A 26 -27.00 9.16 -5.33
CA GLY A 26 -25.68 8.75 -5.82
C GLY A 26 -24.63 8.74 -4.71
N VAL A 27 -24.55 9.80 -3.90
CA VAL A 27 -23.63 9.90 -2.76
C VAL A 27 -23.94 8.85 -1.70
N ASN A 28 -25.22 8.64 -1.37
CA ASN A 28 -25.65 7.61 -0.42
C ASN A 28 -25.23 6.22 -0.89
N ASN A 29 -25.46 5.88 -2.16
CA ASN A 29 -25.04 4.60 -2.73
C ASN A 29 -23.53 4.36 -2.60
N ILE A 30 -22.71 5.39 -2.82
CA ILE A 30 -21.25 5.33 -2.65
C ILE A 30 -20.88 5.07 -1.20
N THR A 31 -21.42 5.86 -0.27
CA THR A 31 -21.08 5.77 1.16
C THR A 31 -21.55 4.44 1.77
N GLU A 32 -22.71 3.94 1.38
CA GLU A 32 -23.18 2.61 1.79
C GLU A 32 -22.28 1.49 1.27
N ALA A 33 -21.85 1.56 0.00
CA ALA A 33 -20.93 0.57 -0.57
C ALA A 33 -19.57 0.57 0.14
N GLN A 34 -19.05 1.75 0.44
CA GLN A 34 -17.85 1.94 1.25
C GLN A 34 -18.04 1.33 2.66
N ALA A 35 -19.13 1.64 3.34
CA ALA A 35 -19.42 1.12 4.68
C ALA A 35 -19.54 -0.42 4.68
N ARG A 36 -20.23 -1.01 3.70
CA ARG A 36 -20.34 -2.48 3.55
C ARG A 36 -18.96 -3.12 3.39
N THR A 37 -18.10 -2.52 2.56
CA THR A 37 -16.73 -3.00 2.34
C THR A 37 -15.92 -2.94 3.62
N ALA A 38 -15.94 -1.80 4.32
CA ALA A 38 -15.17 -1.61 5.55
C ALA A 38 -15.64 -2.54 6.69
N LYS A 39 -16.94 -2.74 6.84
CA LYS A 39 -17.51 -3.71 7.80
C LYS A 39 -17.03 -5.14 7.56
N ALA A 40 -16.75 -5.52 6.30
CA ALA A 40 -16.20 -6.84 6.00
C ALA A 40 -14.79 -7.01 6.60
N TYR A 41 -13.90 -6.03 6.42
CA TYR A 41 -12.55 -6.01 7.01
C TYR A 41 -12.55 -6.04 8.55
N ILE A 42 -13.54 -5.39 9.17
CA ILE A 42 -13.70 -5.42 10.63
C ILE A 42 -14.18 -6.80 11.08
N ARG A 43 -15.20 -7.34 10.43
CA ARG A 43 -15.80 -8.63 10.75
C ARG A 43 -14.82 -9.80 10.63
N ASP A 44 -13.98 -9.80 9.61
CA ASP A 44 -12.98 -10.85 9.40
C ASP A 44 -11.66 -10.62 10.17
N GLY A 45 -11.56 -9.50 10.91
CA GLY A 45 -10.41 -9.14 11.72
C GLY A 45 -9.18 -8.66 10.94
N SER A 46 -9.23 -8.64 9.60
CA SER A 46 -8.11 -8.20 8.76
C SER A 46 -7.79 -6.71 8.94
N VAL A 47 -8.73 -5.91 9.44
CA VAL A 47 -8.52 -4.51 9.86
C VAL A 47 -7.34 -4.35 10.83
N SER A 48 -7.02 -5.37 11.63
CA SER A 48 -5.89 -5.36 12.58
C SER A 48 -4.51 -5.33 11.89
N THR A 49 -4.45 -5.76 10.63
CA THR A 49 -3.22 -5.81 9.82
C THR A 49 -3.02 -4.57 8.96
N ALA A 50 -4.04 -3.72 8.86
CA ALA A 50 -3.96 -2.48 8.12
C ALA A 50 -2.99 -1.50 8.81
N CYS A 51 -2.26 -0.71 8.02
CA CYS A 51 -1.48 0.39 8.58
C CYS A 51 -2.42 1.42 9.25
N PRO A 52 -1.92 2.23 10.20
CA PRO A 52 -2.75 3.17 10.97
C PRO A 52 -3.69 4.07 10.13
N PRO A 53 -3.26 4.75 9.05
CA PRO A 53 -4.17 5.59 8.27
C PRO A 53 -5.32 4.78 7.66
N LEU A 54 -5.03 3.62 7.06
CA LEU A 54 -6.05 2.77 6.45
C LEU A 54 -7.00 2.16 7.48
N ARG A 55 -6.46 1.75 8.65
CA ARG A 55 -7.26 1.26 9.77
C ARG A 55 -8.28 2.32 10.21
N ALA A 56 -7.84 3.57 10.39
CA ALA A 56 -8.71 4.68 10.75
C ALA A 56 -9.78 4.94 9.66
N THR A 57 -9.40 4.92 8.37
CA THR A 57 -10.33 5.08 7.26
C THR A 57 -11.41 3.99 7.25
N LEU A 58 -11.04 2.73 7.49
CA LEU A 58 -12.00 1.62 7.55
C LEU A 58 -13.01 1.81 8.69
N TYR A 59 -12.57 2.21 9.88
CA TYR A 59 -13.51 2.51 10.96
C TYR A 59 -14.41 3.71 10.65
N ILE A 60 -13.86 4.80 10.09
CA ILE A 60 -14.66 5.97 9.68
C ILE A 60 -15.69 5.59 8.62
N MET A 61 -15.33 4.77 7.62
CA MET A 61 -16.27 4.27 6.62
C MET A 61 -17.37 3.39 7.22
N ALA A 62 -17.03 2.55 8.21
CA ALA A 62 -17.97 1.59 8.78
C ALA A 62 -18.90 2.19 9.84
N GLU A 63 -18.39 3.11 10.66
CA GLU A 63 -19.00 3.57 11.91
C GLU A 63 -19.06 5.11 12.02
N GLY A 64 -18.54 5.85 11.04
CA GLY A 64 -18.47 7.31 11.03
C GLY A 64 -17.32 7.89 11.85
N LYS A 65 -16.68 7.09 12.71
CA LYS A 65 -15.57 7.49 13.57
C LYS A 65 -14.65 6.32 13.89
N THR A 66 -13.43 6.61 14.31
CA THR A 66 -12.50 5.60 14.86
C THR A 66 -12.89 5.20 16.29
N PRO A 67 -12.37 4.09 16.83
CA PRO A 67 -12.56 3.72 18.23
C PRO A 67 -12.09 4.81 19.22
N GLU A 68 -11.09 5.60 18.82
CA GLU A 68 -10.56 6.75 19.57
C GLU A 68 -11.39 8.03 19.38
N GLY A 69 -12.45 7.99 18.57
CA GLY A 69 -13.39 9.09 18.37
C GLY A 69 -13.04 10.05 17.23
N LEU A 70 -12.04 9.76 16.41
CA LEU A 70 -11.66 10.63 15.28
C LEU A 70 -12.64 10.47 14.12
N THR A 71 -12.95 11.56 13.41
CA THR A 71 -13.80 11.56 12.21
C THR A 71 -12.96 11.88 10.97
N ALA A 72 -13.61 11.86 9.79
CA ALA A 72 -12.97 12.27 8.54
C ALA A 72 -12.41 13.71 8.60
N ASP A 73 -12.95 14.58 9.46
CA ASP A 73 -12.55 15.99 9.54
C ASP A 73 -11.54 16.27 10.66
N SER A 74 -11.23 15.27 11.49
CA SER A 74 -10.22 15.40 12.54
C SER A 74 -8.84 15.71 11.93
N PRO A 75 -8.18 16.82 12.33
CA PRO A 75 -6.83 17.15 11.88
C PRO A 75 -5.82 16.03 12.16
N GLU A 76 -5.99 15.30 13.26
CA GLU A 76 -5.19 14.16 13.68
C GLU A 76 -5.36 12.97 12.73
N TYR A 77 -6.57 12.72 12.22
CA TYR A 77 -6.78 11.70 11.18
C TYR A 77 -6.12 12.12 9.87
N ARG A 78 -6.31 13.37 9.46
CA ARG A 78 -5.74 13.92 8.22
C ARG A 78 -4.21 13.92 8.26
N SER A 79 -3.59 14.14 9.42
CA SER A 79 -2.13 14.15 9.57
C SER A 79 -1.50 12.78 9.30
N LEU A 80 -2.20 11.67 9.54
CA LEU A 80 -1.72 10.31 9.24
C LEU A 80 -1.34 10.09 7.76
N PHE A 81 -1.88 10.93 6.86
CA PHE A 81 -1.61 10.88 5.42
C PHE A 81 -0.49 11.82 4.98
N LYS A 82 0.06 12.63 5.88
CA LYS A 82 1.21 13.49 5.56
C LYS A 82 2.46 12.64 5.39
N ARG A 83 3.29 12.99 4.41
CA ARG A 83 4.52 12.27 4.10
C ARG A 83 5.47 12.26 5.30
N GLU A 84 5.62 13.41 5.94
CA GLU A 84 6.54 13.62 7.05
C GLU A 84 6.14 12.77 8.25
N GLU A 85 4.85 12.76 8.59
CA GLU A 85 4.27 11.94 9.66
C GLU A 85 4.46 10.44 9.38
N MET A 86 4.20 10.02 8.13
CA MET A 86 4.41 8.63 7.72
C MET A 86 5.88 8.21 7.85
N LEU A 87 6.82 9.04 7.39
CA LEU A 87 8.26 8.76 7.49
C LEU A 87 8.76 8.75 8.94
N ALA A 88 8.20 9.60 9.81
CA ALA A 88 8.55 9.66 11.23
C ALA A 88 7.93 8.50 12.06
N SER A 89 6.88 7.87 11.55
CA SER A 89 6.09 6.89 12.30
C SER A 89 6.84 5.58 12.61
N ALA A 90 6.49 4.99 13.76
CA ALA A 90 7.01 3.68 14.17
C ALA A 90 6.56 2.56 13.22
N TRP A 91 5.29 2.54 12.81
CA TRP A 91 4.74 1.50 11.94
C TRP A 91 5.45 1.42 10.58
N TYR A 92 5.85 2.57 10.01
CA TYR A 92 6.56 2.60 8.75
C TYR A 92 8.00 2.07 8.93
N ARG A 93 8.65 2.45 10.03
CA ARG A 93 9.98 1.92 10.39
C ARG A 93 9.96 0.40 10.58
N GLU A 94 8.94 -0.13 11.24
CA GLU A 94 8.75 -1.58 11.40
C GLU A 94 8.61 -2.28 10.04
N ARG A 95 7.87 -1.68 9.09
CA ARG A 95 7.74 -2.20 7.73
C ARG A 95 9.08 -2.21 6.98
N LEU A 96 9.91 -1.20 7.15
CA LEU A 96 11.26 -1.17 6.57
C LEU A 96 12.15 -2.27 7.15
N VAL A 97 12.13 -2.45 8.48
CA VAL A 97 12.88 -3.52 9.16
C VAL A 97 12.41 -4.90 8.71
N ALA A 98 11.09 -5.11 8.61
CA ALA A 98 10.53 -6.36 8.11
C ALA A 98 10.98 -6.65 6.67
N LYS A 99 10.99 -5.64 5.80
CA LYS A 99 11.47 -5.77 4.41
C LYS A 99 12.95 -6.12 4.37
N GLN A 100 13.78 -5.47 5.18
CA GLN A 100 15.21 -5.77 5.27
C GLN A 100 15.46 -7.20 5.74
N LYS A 101 14.76 -7.66 6.80
CA LYS A 101 14.87 -9.04 7.29
C LYS A 101 14.51 -10.07 6.22
N GLN A 102 13.43 -9.83 5.48
CA GLN A 102 13.02 -10.71 4.38
C GLN A 102 14.09 -10.76 3.28
N GLU A 103 14.69 -9.62 2.95
CA GLU A 103 15.73 -9.52 1.93
C GLU A 103 17.02 -10.24 2.36
N VAL A 104 17.47 -10.04 3.60
CA VAL A 104 18.60 -10.77 4.19
C VAL A 104 18.37 -12.28 4.11
N ALA A 105 17.20 -12.75 4.55
CA ALA A 105 16.87 -14.17 4.51
C ALA A 105 16.84 -14.72 3.08
N ARG A 106 16.36 -13.92 2.12
CA ARG A 106 16.36 -14.28 0.68
C ARG A 106 17.80 -14.42 0.16
N LEU A 107 18.66 -13.43 0.44
CA LEU A 107 20.06 -13.42 0.00
C LEU A 107 20.85 -14.58 0.61
N GLN A 108 20.67 -14.86 1.91
CA GLN A 108 21.32 -15.99 2.57
C GLN A 108 20.94 -17.33 1.92
N ARG A 109 19.65 -17.55 1.60
CA ARG A 109 19.22 -18.75 0.88
C ARG A 109 19.81 -18.83 -0.52
N SER A 110 19.88 -17.70 -1.24
CA SER A 110 20.50 -17.65 -2.56
C SER A 110 22.00 -17.95 -2.52
N ILE A 111 22.75 -17.36 -1.58
CA ILE A 111 24.17 -17.61 -1.38
C ILE A 111 24.41 -19.09 -1.09
N LYS A 112 23.63 -19.69 -0.19
CA LYS A 112 23.71 -21.13 0.11
C LYS A 112 23.48 -21.97 -1.14
N ALA A 113 22.39 -21.72 -1.88
CA ALA A 113 22.05 -22.50 -3.07
C ALA A 113 23.10 -22.38 -4.18
N LEU A 114 23.62 -21.17 -4.44
CA LEU A 114 24.67 -20.94 -5.44
C LEU A 114 25.99 -21.58 -5.00
N GLY A 115 26.34 -21.49 -3.72
CA GLY A 115 27.52 -22.14 -3.16
C GLY A 115 27.44 -23.67 -3.23
N ASP A 116 26.28 -24.26 -2.92
CA ASP A 116 26.03 -25.70 -3.04
C ASP A 116 26.11 -26.16 -4.49
N PHE A 117 25.59 -25.36 -5.44
CA PHE A 117 25.68 -25.65 -6.88
C PHE A 117 27.13 -25.68 -7.37
N LEU A 118 27.96 -24.72 -6.95
CA LEU A 118 29.38 -24.66 -7.33
C LEU A 118 30.20 -25.83 -6.77
N LYS A 119 29.81 -26.38 -5.61
CA LYS A 119 30.47 -27.54 -5.00
C LYS A 119 30.07 -28.87 -5.65
N ASN A 120 29.00 -28.89 -6.44
CA ASN A 120 28.51 -30.11 -7.10
C ASN A 120 29.31 -30.39 -8.39
N PRO A 121 30.08 -31.50 -8.46
CA PRO A 121 30.86 -31.85 -9.65
C PRO A 121 30.01 -32.01 -10.91
N ALA A 122 28.75 -32.44 -10.77
CA ALA A 122 27.83 -32.61 -11.89
C ALA A 122 27.37 -31.28 -12.53
N GLY A 123 27.47 -30.16 -11.79
CA GLY A 123 27.10 -28.81 -12.26
C GLY A 123 28.29 -27.93 -12.67
N ALA A 124 29.52 -28.40 -12.47
CA ALA A 124 30.74 -27.60 -12.64
C ALA A 124 30.94 -27.10 -14.08
N GLY A 125 30.55 -27.90 -15.09
CA GLY A 125 30.64 -27.49 -16.50
C GLY A 125 29.67 -26.37 -16.89
N ASP A 126 28.50 -26.30 -16.24
CA ASP A 126 27.48 -25.28 -16.51
C ASP A 126 27.65 -24.02 -15.68
N ALA A 127 28.39 -24.07 -14.56
CA ALA A 127 28.58 -22.95 -13.65
C ALA A 127 29.16 -21.70 -14.33
N ALA A 128 30.12 -21.88 -15.24
CA ALA A 128 30.71 -20.79 -16.02
C ALA A 128 29.71 -20.20 -17.01
N ARG A 129 29.00 -21.06 -17.77
CA ARG A 129 27.97 -20.65 -18.74
C ARG A 129 26.83 -19.87 -18.08
N LEU A 130 26.44 -20.27 -16.87
CA LEU A 130 25.36 -19.65 -16.11
C LEU A 130 25.80 -18.44 -15.26
N GLY A 131 27.11 -18.13 -15.23
CA GLY A 131 27.66 -17.00 -14.49
C GLY A 131 27.46 -17.11 -12.97
N ILE A 132 27.46 -18.34 -12.43
CA ILE A 132 27.08 -18.60 -11.03
C ILE A 132 28.00 -17.88 -10.04
N THR A 133 29.31 -17.85 -10.30
CA THR A 133 30.29 -17.15 -9.46
C THR A 133 30.00 -15.65 -9.36
N GLY A 134 29.63 -15.01 -10.47
CA GLY A 134 29.29 -13.59 -10.49
C GLY A 134 28.00 -13.30 -9.71
N ARG A 135 26.99 -14.18 -9.83
CA ARG A 135 25.73 -14.07 -9.07
C ARG A 135 25.95 -14.26 -7.57
N LEU A 136 26.83 -15.19 -7.18
CA LEU A 136 27.20 -15.40 -5.79
C LEU A 136 27.87 -14.15 -5.21
N ALA A 137 28.90 -13.63 -5.88
CA ALA A 137 29.61 -12.42 -5.44
C ALA A 137 28.68 -11.19 -5.33
N ALA A 138 27.74 -11.04 -6.28
CA ALA A 138 26.75 -9.98 -6.22
C ALA A 138 25.81 -10.11 -5.01
N ALA A 139 25.34 -11.33 -4.71
CA ALA A 139 24.49 -11.60 -3.56
C ALA A 139 25.22 -11.38 -2.22
N GLU A 140 26.49 -11.79 -2.12
CA GLU A 140 27.34 -11.54 -0.95
C GLU A 140 27.59 -10.05 -0.74
N LYS A 141 27.91 -9.31 -1.81
CA LYS A 141 28.09 -7.85 -1.74
C LYS A 141 26.81 -7.14 -1.30
N GLN A 142 25.66 -7.57 -1.81
CA GLN A 142 24.38 -6.99 -1.43
C GLN A 142 24.01 -7.31 0.03
N LEU A 143 24.38 -8.49 0.54
CA LEU A 143 24.13 -8.87 1.93
C LEU A 143 25.01 -8.09 2.93
N ALA A 144 26.21 -7.69 2.51
CA ALA A 144 27.16 -6.93 3.32
C ALA A 144 26.88 -5.40 3.35
N ALA A 145 25.95 -4.92 2.52
CA ALA A 145 25.54 -3.51 2.43
C ALA A 145 24.39 -3.19 3.39
#